data_AF-A0A258BRV2-F1
#
_entry.id   AF-A0A258BRV2-F1
#
_cell.length_a   1.000
_cell.length_b   1.000
_cell.length_c   1.000
_cell.angle_alpha   90.00
_cell.angle_beta   90.00
_cell.angle_gamma   90.00
#
_symmetry.space_group_name_H-M   'P 1'
#
loop_
_entity.id
_entity.type
_entity.pdbx_description
1 polymer ?
#
loop_
_entity_poly.entity_id
_entity_poly.type
_entity_poly.pdbx_seq_one_letter_code
_entity_poly.pdbx_strand_id
1 'polypeptide(L)'
;MMDLMVACVEAGLSLDASVQRVGEELELRHPIIAGHMRTLSLELRAGKSRKMAWRAFADRMGIEEAGSLATMLRQAEEMGTSLGQTLRVFSADMRQRRILMAEEKAMALPAKMTLPLILFVFPVLLGVLILPAVVMLTKTLG
;
A
#
# COMPACT_ATOMS: atom_id res chain seq x y z
N MET A 1 0.85 -6.32 -12.05
CA MET A 1 -0.33 -7.23 -11.98
C MET A 1 -1.60 -6.49 -12.35
N MET A 2 -2.06 -5.50 -11.56
CA MET A 2 -3.36 -4.85 -11.78
C MET A 2 -3.51 -4.19 -13.16
N ASP A 3 -2.52 -3.43 -13.62
CA ASP A 3 -2.58 -2.82 -14.96
C ASP A 3 -2.57 -3.84 -16.10
N LEU A 4 -1.90 -4.98 -15.92
CA LEU A 4 -1.91 -6.08 -16.90
C LEU A 4 -3.29 -6.76 -16.95
N MET A 5 -3.96 -6.92 -15.81
CA MET A 5 -5.33 -7.44 -15.76
C MET A 5 -6.31 -6.49 -16.42
N VAL A 6 -6.20 -5.19 -16.17
CA VAL A 6 -7.01 -4.15 -16.85
C VAL A 6 -6.83 -4.26 -18.37
N ALA A 7 -5.59 -4.27 -18.85
CA ALA A 7 -5.29 -4.39 -20.27
C ALA A 7 -5.87 -5.66 -20.90
N CYS A 8 -5.78 -6.81 -20.21
CA CYS A 8 -6.36 -8.06 -20.70
C CYS A 8 -7.89 -8.00 -20.80
N VAL A 9 -8.56 -7.52 -19.75
CA VAL A 9 -10.03 -7.44 -19.74
C VAL A 9 -10.55 -6.43 -20.76
N GLU A 10 -9.85 -5.32 -20.96
CA GLU A 10 -10.20 -4.33 -21.99
C GLU A 10 -9.95 -4.83 -23.41
N ALA A 11 -8.98 -5.74 -23.59
CA ALA A 11 -8.79 -6.47 -24.83
C ALA A 11 -9.85 -7.57 -25.07
N GLY A 12 -10.84 -7.71 -24.18
CA GLY A 12 -11.95 -8.65 -24.32
C GLY A 12 -11.72 -10.04 -23.71
N LEU A 13 -10.62 -10.23 -22.96
CA LEU A 13 -10.44 -11.47 -22.20
C LEU A 13 -11.43 -11.53 -21.03
N SER A 14 -11.94 -12.74 -20.76
CA SER A 14 -12.67 -12.97 -19.52
C SER A 14 -11.74 -12.79 -18.32
N LEU A 15 -12.32 -12.50 -17.14
CA LEU A 15 -11.54 -12.33 -15.91
C LEU A 15 -10.66 -13.57 -15.63
N ASP A 16 -11.22 -14.77 -15.77
CA ASP A 16 -10.51 -16.02 -15.52
C ASP A 16 -9.34 -16.21 -16.52
N ALA A 17 -9.54 -15.88 -17.79
CA ALA A 17 -8.49 -15.93 -18.81
C ALA A 17 -7.40 -14.87 -18.56
N SER A 18 -7.79 -13.68 -18.11
CA SER A 18 -6.84 -12.61 -17.73
C SER A 18 -5.96 -13.04 -16.56
N VAL A 19 -6.50 -13.76 -15.56
CA VAL A 19 -5.73 -14.27 -14.42
C VAL A 19 -4.68 -15.27 -14.90
N GLN A 20 -5.03 -16.14 -15.84
CA GLN A 20 -4.05 -17.08 -16.40
C GLN A 20 -2.94 -16.35 -17.17
N ARG A 21 -3.31 -15.47 -18.11
CA ARG A 21 -2.36 -14.74 -18.96
C ARG A 21 -1.40 -13.85 -18.15
N VAL A 22 -1.91 -13.17 -17.13
CA VAL A 22 -1.11 -12.32 -16.25
C VAL A 22 -0.22 -13.16 -15.33
N GLY A 23 -0.68 -14.34 -14.90
CA GLY A 23 0.13 -15.27 -14.12
C GLY A 23 1.37 -15.75 -14.89
N GLU A 24 1.21 -16.10 -16.17
CA GLU A 24 2.30 -16.48 -17.07
C GLU A 24 3.29 -15.33 -17.28
N GLU A 25 2.78 -14.11 -17.51
CA GLU A 25 3.63 -12.92 -17.70
C GLU A 25 4.47 -12.58 -16.45
N LEU A 26 3.96 -12.89 -15.26
CA LEU A 26 4.62 -12.61 -13.98
C LEU A 26 5.65 -13.68 -13.59
N GLU A 27 5.70 -14.83 -14.25
CA GLU A 27 6.51 -15.99 -13.84
C GLU A 27 8.01 -15.64 -13.74
N LEU A 28 8.51 -14.80 -14.65
CA LEU A 28 9.92 -14.38 -14.69
C LEU A 28 10.28 -13.30 -13.64
N ARG A 29 9.38 -12.34 -13.37
CA ARG A 29 9.67 -11.19 -12.48
C ARG A 29 9.19 -11.40 -11.05
N HIS A 30 8.09 -12.10 -10.88
CA HIS A 30 7.39 -12.26 -9.60
C HIS A 30 6.84 -13.69 -9.45
N PRO A 31 7.71 -14.71 -9.30
CA PRO A 31 7.31 -16.12 -9.29
C PRO A 31 6.33 -16.48 -8.15
N ILE A 32 6.42 -15.79 -7.01
CA ILE A 32 5.50 -16.00 -5.88
C ILE A 32 4.07 -15.58 -6.25
N ILE A 33 3.91 -14.39 -6.83
CA ILE A 33 2.61 -13.87 -7.27
C ILE A 33 2.06 -14.73 -8.40
N ALA A 34 2.93 -15.11 -9.35
CA ALA A 34 2.57 -16.02 -10.43
C ALA A 34 2.05 -17.37 -9.89
N GLY A 35 2.69 -17.93 -8.86
CA GLY A 35 2.23 -19.13 -8.17
C GLY A 35 0.84 -18.97 -7.55
N HIS A 36 0.56 -17.83 -6.90
CA HIS A 36 -0.77 -17.54 -6.34
C HIS A 36 -1.84 -17.35 -7.44
N MET A 37 -1.50 -16.72 -8.56
CA MET A 37 -2.41 -16.57 -9.72
C MET A 37 -2.68 -17.90 -10.42
N ARG A 38 -1.66 -18.75 -10.55
CA ARG A 38 -1.81 -20.12 -11.08
C ARG A 38 -2.75 -20.93 -10.19
N THR A 39 -2.59 -20.85 -8.87
CA THR A 39 -3.47 -21.51 -7.90
C THR A 39 -4.90 -21.00 -8.03
N LEU A 40 -5.09 -19.68 -8.15
CA LEU A 40 -6.41 -19.08 -8.37
C LEU A 40 -7.06 -19.59 -9.67
N SER A 41 -6.31 -19.62 -10.78
CA SER A 41 -6.79 -20.17 -12.06
C SER A 41 -7.21 -21.64 -11.93
N LEU A 42 -6.42 -22.46 -11.23
CA LEU A 42 -6.75 -23.86 -10.98
C LEU A 42 -8.02 -24.02 -10.13
N GLU A 43 -8.17 -23.21 -9.08
CA GLU A 43 -9.37 -23.20 -8.25
C GLU A 43 -10.63 -22.85 -9.05
N LEU A 44 -10.55 -21.83 -9.92
CA LEU A 44 -11.66 -21.43 -10.79
C LEU A 44 -12.01 -22.52 -11.80
N ARG A 45 -11.00 -23.15 -12.42
CA ARG A 45 -11.20 -24.27 -13.35
C ARG A 45 -11.75 -25.53 -12.68
N ALA A 46 -11.42 -25.74 -11.40
CA ALA A 46 -11.97 -26.82 -10.58
C ALA A 46 -13.43 -26.58 -10.14
N GLY A 47 -14.06 -25.48 -10.58
CA GLY A 47 -15.45 -25.17 -10.27
C GLY A 47 -15.66 -24.52 -8.90
N LYS A 48 -14.59 -24.10 -8.22
CA LYS A 48 -14.72 -23.30 -6.99
C LYS A 48 -15.42 -21.98 -7.34
N SER A 49 -16.39 -21.57 -6.53
CA SER A 49 -17.10 -20.31 -6.79
C SER A 49 -16.11 -19.14 -6.80
N ARG A 50 -16.29 -18.20 -7.74
CA ARG A 50 -15.40 -17.03 -7.89
C ARG A 50 -15.20 -16.29 -6.57
N LYS A 51 -16.28 -16.07 -5.81
CA LYS A 51 -16.24 -15.49 -4.47
C LYS A 51 -15.25 -16.20 -3.54
N MET A 52 -15.29 -17.53 -3.48
CA MET A 52 -14.38 -18.29 -2.61
C MET A 52 -12.95 -18.35 -3.16
N ALA A 53 -12.79 -18.45 -4.48
CA ALA A 53 -11.47 -18.51 -5.11
C ALA A 53 -10.71 -17.18 -4.93
N TRP A 54 -11.37 -16.04 -5.18
CA TRP A 54 -10.80 -14.71 -4.97
C TRP A 54 -10.50 -14.42 -3.50
N ARG A 55 -11.36 -14.88 -2.58
CA ARG A 55 -11.10 -14.78 -1.14
C ARG A 55 -9.88 -15.60 -0.72
N ALA A 56 -9.80 -16.86 -1.16
CA ALA A 56 -8.64 -17.70 -0.88
C ALA A 56 -7.35 -17.13 -1.49
N PHE A 57 -7.43 -16.50 -2.67
CA PHE A 57 -6.32 -15.76 -3.26
C PHE A 57 -5.90 -14.57 -2.39
N ALA A 58 -6.85 -13.77 -1.89
CA ALA A 58 -6.55 -12.66 -0.99
C ALA A 58 -5.90 -13.14 0.31
N ASP A 59 -6.43 -14.21 0.91
CA ASP A 59 -5.87 -14.82 2.12
C ASP A 59 -4.44 -15.32 1.90
N ARG A 60 -4.14 -15.90 0.72
CA ARG A 60 -2.78 -16.31 0.34
C ARG A 60 -1.83 -15.14 0.11
N MET A 61 -2.32 -14.03 -0.45
CA MET A 61 -1.51 -12.84 -0.71
C MET A 61 -1.16 -12.09 0.58
N GLY A 62 -2.02 -12.17 1.61
CA GLY A 62 -1.75 -11.61 2.94
C GLY A 62 -1.65 -10.08 3.00
N ILE A 63 -2.20 -9.39 2.00
CA ILE A 63 -2.21 -7.92 1.91
C ILE A 63 -3.65 -7.40 1.81
N GLU A 64 -3.90 -6.24 2.43
CA GLU A 64 -5.24 -5.64 2.50
C GLU A 64 -5.82 -5.37 1.10
N GLU A 65 -4.97 -4.92 0.18
CA GLU A 65 -5.34 -4.59 -1.19
C GLU A 65 -5.90 -5.80 -1.95
N ALA A 66 -5.40 -7.01 -1.68
CA ALA A 66 -5.92 -8.23 -2.30
C ALA A 66 -7.34 -8.55 -1.77
N GLY A 67 -7.60 -8.28 -0.50
CA GLY A 67 -8.94 -8.41 0.10
C GLY A 67 -9.92 -7.39 -0.45
N SER A 68 -9.49 -6.13 -0.63
CA SER A 68 -10.29 -5.09 -1.28
C SER A 68 -10.60 -5.45 -2.73
N LEU A 69 -9.62 -5.96 -3.48
CA LEU A 69 -9.80 -6.44 -4.85
C LEU A 69 -10.86 -7.56 -4.93
N ALA A 70 -10.73 -8.60 -4.11
CA ALA A 70 -11.67 -9.71 -4.08
C ALA A 70 -13.10 -9.27 -3.76
N THR A 71 -13.25 -8.32 -2.83
CA THR A 71 -14.55 -7.80 -2.41
C THR A 71 -15.23 -7.01 -3.52
N MET A 72 -14.48 -6.14 -4.20
CA MET A 72 -15.04 -5.29 -5.24
C MET A 72 -15.28 -6.06 -6.55
N LEU A 73 -14.46 -7.06 -6.89
CA LEU A 73 -14.77 -7.97 -8.00
C LEU A 73 -16.07 -8.74 -7.76
N ARG A 74 -16.28 -9.23 -6.53
CA ARG A 74 -17.55 -9.89 -6.15
C ARG A 74 -18.74 -8.94 -6.28
N GLN A 75 -18.61 -7.70 -5.79
CA GLN A 75 -19.68 -6.70 -5.91
C GLN A 75 -19.99 -6.39 -7.37
N ALA A 76 -18.97 -6.26 -8.22
CA ALA A 76 -19.18 -6.00 -9.64
C ALA A 76 -19.91 -7.13 -10.37
N GLU A 77 -19.62 -8.38 -10.02
CA GLU A 77 -20.36 -9.54 -10.52
C GLU A 77 -21.82 -9.55 -10.03
N GLU A 78 -22.06 -9.31 -8.73
CA GLU A 78 -23.40 -9.30 -8.14
C GLU A 78 -24.28 -8.17 -8.68
N MET A 79 -23.68 -7.00 -8.95
CA MET A 79 -24.38 -5.82 -9.47
C MET A 79 -24.41 -5.78 -11.01
N GLY A 80 -23.77 -6.73 -11.70
CA GLY A 80 -23.70 -6.79 -13.16
C GLY A 80 -22.94 -5.62 -13.81
N THR A 81 -22.06 -4.95 -13.07
CA THR A 81 -21.26 -3.83 -13.58
C THR A 81 -20.06 -4.30 -14.39
N SER A 82 -19.55 -3.46 -15.30
CA SER A 82 -18.37 -3.81 -16.11
C SER A 82 -17.12 -4.07 -15.26
N LEU A 83 -16.63 -5.32 -15.29
CA LEU A 83 -15.39 -5.73 -14.60
C LEU A 83 -14.17 -4.92 -15.03
N GLY A 84 -14.08 -4.54 -16.31
CA GLY A 84 -12.97 -3.73 -16.82
C GLY A 84 -12.96 -2.33 -16.19
N GLN A 85 -14.11 -1.65 -16.15
CA GLN A 85 -14.24 -0.35 -15.51
C GLN A 85 -13.93 -0.43 -14.02
N THR A 86 -14.45 -1.46 -13.35
CA THR A 86 -14.20 -1.72 -11.94
C THR A 86 -12.71 -1.93 -11.63
N LEU A 87 -12.01 -2.77 -12.41
CA LEU A 87 -10.56 -2.97 -12.28
C LEU A 87 -9.76 -1.70 -12.56
N ARG A 88 -10.19 -0.89 -13.54
CA ARG A 88 -9.54 0.38 -13.88
C ARG A 88 -9.62 1.39 -12.73
N VAL A 89 -10.80 1.53 -12.13
CA VAL A 89 -11.01 2.39 -10.95
C VAL A 89 -10.14 1.93 -9.79
N PHE A 90 -10.10 0.62 -9.53
CA PHE A 90 -9.25 0.07 -8.47
C PHE A 90 -7.75 0.28 -8.73
N SER A 91 -7.29 0.06 -9.96
CA SER A 91 -5.87 0.29 -10.31
C SER A 91 -5.49 1.77 -10.11
N ALA A 92 -6.41 2.69 -10.42
CA ALA A 92 -6.22 4.11 -10.15
C ALA A 92 -6.16 4.42 -8.64
N ASP A 93 -7.06 3.83 -7.83
CA ASP A 93 -7.03 3.97 -6.37
C ASP A 93 -5.70 3.48 -5.77
N MET A 94 -5.18 2.35 -6.26
CA MET A 94 -3.90 1.81 -5.80
C MET A 94 -2.71 2.70 -6.16
N ARG A 95 -2.74 3.38 -7.31
CA ARG A 95 -1.74 4.39 -7.65
C ARG A 95 -1.82 5.60 -6.72
N GLN A 96 -3.04 6.06 -6.43
CA GLN A 96 -3.26 7.18 -5.52
C GLN A 96 -2.78 6.85 -4.09
N ARG A 97 -3.11 5.65 -3.57
CA ARG A 97 -2.63 5.18 -2.26
C ARG A 97 -1.10 5.18 -2.16
N ARG A 98 -0.39 4.75 -3.20
CA ARG A 98 1.07 4.79 -3.23
C ARG A 98 1.64 6.21 -3.08
N ILE A 99 0.98 7.19 -3.68
CA ILE A 99 1.36 8.60 -3.57
C ILE A 99 1.10 9.09 -2.14
N LEU A 100 -0.08 8.80 -1.59
CA LEU A 100 -0.44 9.18 -0.22
C LEU A 100 0.53 8.59 0.82
N MET A 101 0.93 7.33 0.69
CA MET A 101 1.92 6.71 1.58
C MET A 101 3.30 7.38 1.48
N ALA A 102 3.66 7.94 0.33
CA ALA A 102 4.90 8.71 0.18
C ALA A 102 4.77 10.09 0.82
N GLU A 103 3.62 10.76 0.65
CA GLU A 103 3.32 12.04 1.28
C GLU A 103 3.28 11.94 2.81
N GLU A 104 2.66 10.89 3.36
CA GLU A 104 2.62 10.65 4.81
C GLU A 104 4.02 10.53 5.40
N LYS A 105 4.92 9.78 4.72
CA LYS A 105 6.33 9.67 5.12
C LYS A 105 7.05 11.02 5.08
N ALA A 106 6.74 11.87 4.09
CA ALA A 106 7.32 13.20 3.97
C ALA A 106 6.81 14.14 5.07
N MET A 107 5.50 14.14 5.36
CA MET A 107 4.90 14.96 6.42
C MET A 107 5.30 14.51 7.84
N ALA A 108 5.75 13.26 8.01
CA ALA A 108 6.31 12.78 9.28
C ALA A 108 7.75 13.27 9.56
N LEU A 109 8.45 13.84 8.56
CA LEU A 109 9.84 14.30 8.71
C LEU A 109 9.99 15.50 9.67
N PRO A 110 9.19 16.58 9.60
CA PRO A 110 9.36 17.75 10.47
C PRO A 110 9.24 17.39 11.95
N ALA A 111 8.29 16.53 12.33
CA ALA A 111 8.13 16.09 13.71
C ALA A 111 9.37 15.35 14.24
N LYS A 112 10.02 14.53 13.40
CA LYS A 112 11.28 13.85 13.74
C LYS A 112 12.47 14.81 13.81
N MET A 113 12.46 15.92 13.05
CA MET A 113 13.54 16.92 13.09
C MET A 113 13.41 17.93 14.24
N THR A 114 12.18 18.23 14.68
CA THR A 114 11.94 19.13 15.82
C THR A 114 12.50 18.57 17.13
N LEU A 115 12.47 17.24 17.32
CA LEU A 115 12.92 16.61 18.56
C LEU A 115 14.44 16.79 18.82
N PRO A 116 15.36 16.48 17.88
CA PRO A 116 16.77 16.85 18.00
C PRO A 116 16.98 18.35 18.17
N LEU A 117 16.22 19.17 17.42
CA LEU A 117 16.40 20.62 17.46
C LEU A 117 16.10 21.20 18.84
N ILE A 118 15.01 20.76 19.48
CA ILE A 118 14.70 21.13 20.87
C ILE A 118 15.80 20.62 21.81
N LEU A 119 16.23 19.36 21.67
CA LEU A 119 17.26 18.76 22.53
C LEU A 119 18.58 19.54 22.49
N PHE A 120 18.99 20.09 21.35
CA PHE A 120 20.26 20.82 21.24
C PHE A 120 20.12 22.33 21.49
N VAL A 121 19.02 22.96 21.06
CA VAL A 121 18.84 24.41 21.19
C VAL A 121 18.40 24.79 22.62
N PHE A 122 17.53 24.00 23.24
CA PHE A 122 16.99 24.30 24.56
C PHE A 122 18.05 24.37 25.67
N PRO A 123 19.01 23.43 25.79
CA PRO A 123 20.08 23.52 26.78
C PRO A 123 21.00 24.73 26.55
N VAL A 124 21.28 25.08 25.29
CA VAL A 124 22.09 26.24 24.93
C VAL A 124 21.39 27.52 25.38
N LEU A 125 20.09 27.65 25.12
CA LEU A 125 19.29 28.80 25.55
C LEU A 125 19.27 28.93 27.08
N LEU A 126 19.06 27.84 27.82
CA LEU A 126 19.11 27.82 29.28
C LEU A 126 20.50 28.23 29.79
N GLY A 127 21.56 27.70 29.19
CA GLY A 127 22.94 28.06 29.52
C GLY A 127 23.19 29.55 29.39
N VAL A 128 22.82 30.14 28.25
CA VAL A 128 22.98 31.59 28.00
C VAL A 128 22.20 32.44 29.00
N LEU A 129 20.99 32.01 29.39
CA LEU A 129 20.15 32.76 30.32
C LEU A 129 20.65 32.69 31.77
N ILE A 130 21.08 31.50 32.22
CA ILE A 130 21.49 31.24 33.61
C ILE A 130 22.92 31.74 33.89
N LEU A 131 23.81 31.68 32.89
CA LEU A 131 25.23 32.04 33.04
C LEU A 131 25.47 33.43 33.66
N PRO A 132 24.86 34.55 33.21
CA PRO A 132 25.09 35.86 33.81
C PRO A 132 24.55 35.95 35.25
N ALA A 133 23.44 35.28 35.55
CA ALA A 133 22.86 35.26 36.90
C ALA A 133 23.80 34.54 37.88
N VAL A 134 24.42 33.43 37.47
CA VAL A 134 25.41 32.71 38.27
C VAL A 134 26.70 33.53 38.44
N VAL A 135 27.18 34.20 37.39
CA VAL A 135 28.36 35.08 37.46
C VAL A 135 28.12 36.27 38.39
N MET A 136 26.90 36.84 38.40
CA MET A 136 26.55 37.89 39.37
C MET A 136 26.49 37.35 40.79
N LEU A 137 25.83 36.21 41.03
CA LEU A 137 25.71 35.64 42.38
C LEU A 137 27.09 35.35 43.00
N THR A 138 27.97 34.72 42.22
CA THR A 138 29.34 34.39 42.68
C THR A 138 30.19 35.62 42.98
N LYS A 139 30.01 36.73 42.25
CA LYS A 139 30.67 38.01 42.55
C LYS A 139 30.12 38.74 43.78
N THR A 140 28.88 38.45 44.18
CA THR A 140 28.21 39.17 45.28
C THR A 140 28.32 38.41 46.62
N LEU A 141 28.49 37.09 46.56
CA LEU A 141 28.66 36.20 47.72
C LEU A 141 30.13 35.85 48.04
N GLY A 142 31.08 36.29 47.22
CA GLY A 142 32.53 36.08 47.38
C GLY A 142 33.29 37.36 47.68
#